data_AF-A0A5N7XE77-F1
#
_entry.id   AF-A0A5N7XE77-F1
#
_cell.length_a   1.000
_cell.length_b   1.000
_cell.length_c   1.000
_cell.angle_alpha   90.00
_cell.angle_beta   90.00
_cell.angle_gamma   90.00
#
_symmetry.space_group_name_H-M   'P 1'
#
loop_
_entity.id
_entity.type
_entity.pdbx_description
1 polymer ?
#
loop_
_entity_poly.entity_id
_entity_poly.type
_entity_poly.pdbx_seq_one_letter_code
_entity_poly.pdbx_strand_id
1 'polypeptide(L)'
;MHHLVKDGCLPLVIGLALPMTEADYHRPPLGWIKRRARRLMRAYSIDRRYAIACAADDYSDFTHMHRERLSQLLKGELQHA
;
A
#
# COMPACT_ATOMS: atom_id res chain seq x y z
N MET A 1 -9.63 -49.17 24.23
CA MET A 1 -10.99 -48.90 23.72
C MET A 1 -11.15 -47.40 23.48
N HIS A 2 -10.87 -47.01 22.25
CA HIS A 2 -11.35 -45.83 21.50
C HIS A 2 -11.35 -44.44 22.18
N HIS A 3 -10.22 -43.74 22.03
CA HIS A 3 -10.21 -42.29 21.88
C HIS A 3 -10.89 -41.95 20.54
N LEU A 4 -12.17 -41.55 20.57
CA LEU A 4 -12.84 -40.94 19.43
C LEU A 4 -12.51 -39.44 19.43
N VAL A 5 -11.47 -39.12 18.66
CA VAL A 5 -11.14 -37.77 18.23
C VAL A 5 -12.37 -37.22 17.51
N LYS A 6 -13.03 -36.26 18.17
CA LYS A 6 -14.20 -35.57 17.64
C LYS A 6 -13.72 -34.64 16.53
N ASP A 7 -13.96 -35.07 15.31
CA ASP A 7 -14.04 -34.33 14.06
C ASP A 7 -13.31 -32.98 14.05
N GLY A 8 -12.14 -33.01 13.41
CA GLY A 8 -11.38 -31.82 13.06
C GLY A 8 -12.26 -30.83 12.32
N CYS A 9 -12.71 -29.80 13.03
CA CYS A 9 -13.19 -28.57 12.44
C CYS A 9 -11.94 -27.88 11.86
N LEU A 10 -11.59 -28.25 10.63
CA LEU A 10 -10.58 -27.56 9.84
C LEU A 10 -10.98 -26.07 9.82
N PRO A 11 -10.06 -25.13 10.11
CA PRO A 11 -10.38 -23.72 9.99
C PRO A 11 -10.90 -23.50 8.58
N LEU A 12 -12.07 -22.85 8.49
CA LEU A 12 -12.69 -22.42 7.26
C LEU A 12 -11.64 -21.66 6.46
N VAL A 13 -10.91 -22.36 5.58
CA VAL A 13 -10.02 -21.74 4.61
C VAL A 13 -10.99 -21.05 3.69
N ILE A 14 -11.26 -19.78 3.99
CA ILE A 14 -11.99 -18.88 3.13
C ILE A 14 -11.11 -18.75 1.88
N GLY A 15 -11.25 -19.69 0.96
CA GLY A 15 -10.73 -19.68 -0.39
C GLY A 15 -11.51 -18.68 -1.24
N LEU A 16 -11.72 -17.47 -0.71
CA LEU A 16 -12.16 -16.33 -1.50
C LEU A 16 -10.92 -15.82 -2.25
N ALA A 17 -10.48 -16.61 -3.23
CA ALA A 17 -9.86 -16.02 -4.40
C ALA A 17 -10.99 -15.29 -5.15
N LEU A 18 -11.45 -14.17 -4.60
CA LEU A 18 -12.23 -13.21 -5.37
C LEU A 18 -11.32 -12.86 -6.56
N PRO A 19 -11.79 -13.05 -7.81
CA PRO A 19 -11.04 -12.55 -8.94
C PRO A 19 -11.00 -11.04 -8.77
N MET A 20 -9.90 -10.53 -8.23
CA MET A 20 -9.63 -9.10 -8.22
C MET A 20 -9.54 -8.74 -9.70
N THR A 21 -10.62 -8.18 -10.22
CA THR A 21 -10.58 -7.62 -11.56
C THR A 21 -9.47 -6.59 -11.54
N GLU A 22 -8.61 -6.59 -12.56
CA GLU A 22 -7.48 -5.65 -12.67
C GLU A 22 -7.93 -4.18 -12.47
N ALA A 23 -9.22 -3.92 -12.73
CA ALA A 23 -9.93 -2.66 -12.58
C ALA A 23 -10.15 -2.16 -11.14
N ASP A 24 -10.04 -3.00 -10.11
CA ASP A 24 -10.24 -2.57 -8.70
C ASP A 24 -8.99 -1.93 -8.07
N TYR A 25 -7.85 -1.98 -8.78
CA TYR A 25 -6.62 -1.32 -8.33
C TYR A 25 -6.70 0.19 -8.57
N HIS A 26 -7.48 0.86 -7.73
CA HIS A 26 -7.56 2.31 -7.74
C HIS A 26 -6.20 2.92 -7.39
N ARG A 27 -5.78 3.87 -8.23
CA ARG A 27 -4.62 4.72 -8.00
C ARG A 27 -4.66 5.27 -6.55
N PRO A 28 -3.61 5.09 -5.73
CA PRO A 28 -3.62 5.60 -4.37
C PRO A 28 -3.76 7.12 -4.39
N PRO A 29 -4.53 7.73 -3.48
CA PRO A 29 -4.58 9.19 -3.34
C PRO A 29 -3.22 9.71 -2.87
N LEU A 30 -2.87 10.97 -3.16
CA LEU A 30 -1.58 11.56 -2.72
C LEU A 30 -1.37 11.47 -1.19
N GLY A 31 -2.46 11.47 -0.40
CA GLY A 31 -2.41 11.24 1.04
C GLY A 31 -1.85 9.87 1.46
N TRP A 32 -1.77 8.91 0.54
CA TRP A 32 -1.14 7.61 0.74
C TRP A 32 0.35 7.73 1.04
N ILE A 33 1.08 8.63 0.37
CA ILE A 33 2.52 8.84 0.56
C ILE A 33 2.83 9.18 2.02
N LYS A 34 2.03 10.08 2.63
CA LYS A 34 2.16 10.43 4.05
C LYS A 34 1.93 9.24 4.96
N ARG A 35 0.96 8.36 4.64
CA ARG A 35 0.70 7.15 5.43
C ARG A 35 1.82 6.13 5.29
N ARG A 36 2.33 5.92 4.07
CA ARG A 36 3.43 5.00 3.77
C ARG A 36 4.72 5.45 4.45
N ALA A 37 5.09 6.72 4.34
CA ALA A 37 6.27 7.26 5.02
C ALA A 37 6.23 7.03 6.54
N ARG A 38 5.07 7.27 7.19
CA ARG A 38 4.92 6.97 8.63
C ARG A 38 5.10 5.49 8.97
N ARG A 39 4.66 4.57 8.11
CA ARG A 39 4.88 3.13 8.30
C ARG A 39 6.35 2.77 8.16
N LEU A 40 7.04 3.33 7.15
CA LEU A 40 8.47 3.11 6.93
C LEU A 40 9.31 3.60 8.12
N MET A 41 9.04 4.80 8.62
CA MET A 41 9.71 5.34 9.82
C MET A 41 9.55 4.41 11.03
N ARG A 42 8.37 3.83 11.24
CA ARG A 42 8.10 2.93 12.38
C ARG A 42 8.74 1.55 12.22
N ALA A 43 8.76 1.01 11.02
CA ALA A 43 9.26 -0.34 10.75
C ALA A 43 10.79 -0.39 10.68
N TYR A 44 11.42 0.67 10.17
CA TYR A 44 12.85 0.68 9.85
C TYR A 44 13.65 1.73 10.65
N SER A 45 13.00 2.49 11.54
CA SER A 45 13.64 3.55 12.33
C SER A 45 14.43 4.57 11.50
N ILE A 46 13.97 4.82 10.27
CA ILE A 46 14.58 5.77 9.34
C ILE A 46 14.07 7.20 9.54
N ASP A 47 14.84 8.18 9.09
CA ASP A 47 14.45 9.58 9.18
C ASP A 47 13.27 9.91 8.25
N ARG A 48 12.60 11.01 8.58
CA ARG A 48 11.40 11.45 7.88
C ARG A 48 11.66 11.77 6.40
N ARG A 49 12.79 12.41 6.09
CA ARG A 49 13.10 12.86 4.72
C ARG A 49 13.34 11.64 3.82
N TYR A 50 14.11 10.68 4.31
CA TYR A 50 14.34 9.41 3.61
C TYR A 50 13.05 8.61 3.45
N ALA A 51 12.23 8.50 4.51
CA ALA A 51 10.95 7.79 4.43
C ALA A 51 9.96 8.41 3.42
N ILE A 52 9.94 9.75 3.30
CA ILE A 52 9.12 10.45 2.30
C ILE A 52 9.64 10.17 0.89
N ALA A 53 10.97 10.18 0.68
CA ALA A 53 11.57 9.86 -0.61
C ALA A 53 11.20 8.44 -1.06
N CYS A 54 11.42 7.44 -0.21
CA CYS A 54 11.05 6.05 -0.50
C CYS A 54 9.54 5.90 -0.79
N ALA A 55 8.68 6.56 0.00
CA ALA A 55 7.23 6.50 -0.23
C ALA A 55 6.80 7.20 -1.53
N ALA A 56 7.54 8.22 -1.99
CA ALA A 56 7.31 8.89 -3.25
C ALA A 56 7.75 8.01 -4.44
N ASP A 57 8.88 7.30 -4.29
CA ASP A 57 9.38 6.34 -5.28
C ASP A 57 8.40 5.15 -5.40
N ASP A 58 7.95 4.56 -4.28
CA ASP A 58 6.90 3.53 -4.26
C ASP A 58 5.63 4.00 -5.01
N TYR A 59 5.24 5.26 -4.84
CA TYR A 59 4.06 5.83 -5.49
C TYR A 59 4.27 6.04 -7.00
N SER A 60 5.45 6.53 -7.38
CA SER A 60 5.86 6.71 -8.77
C SER A 60 5.79 5.36 -9.51
N ASP A 61 6.40 4.33 -8.94
CA ASP A 61 6.44 2.99 -9.51
C ASP A 61 5.03 2.39 -9.62
N PHE A 62 4.23 2.50 -8.57
CA PHE A 62 2.87 1.95 -8.57
C PHE A 62 1.94 2.67 -9.55
N THR A 63 2.07 3.99 -9.69
CA THR A 63 1.15 4.81 -10.50
C THR A 63 1.68 5.12 -11.89
N HIS A 64 2.87 4.64 -12.23
CA HIS A 64 3.63 5.01 -13.43
C HIS A 64 3.72 6.53 -13.62
N MET A 65 3.72 7.29 -12.52
CA MET A 65 3.79 8.75 -12.56
C MET A 65 5.22 9.21 -12.35
N HIS A 66 5.74 9.98 -13.30
CA HIS A 66 7.03 10.64 -13.17
C HIS A 66 7.17 11.43 -11.85
N ARG A 67 8.33 11.26 -11.22
CA ARG A 67 8.67 11.84 -9.92
C ARG A 67 8.65 13.37 -9.93
N GLU A 68 8.99 14.00 -11.06
CA GLU A 68 8.89 15.46 -11.23
C GLU A 68 7.44 15.92 -11.12
N ARG A 69 6.52 15.23 -11.79
CA ARG A 69 5.08 15.50 -11.74
C ARG A 69 4.53 15.29 -10.33
N LEU A 70 4.99 14.26 -9.63
CA LEU A 70 4.65 14.05 -8.23
C LEU A 70 5.11 15.20 -7.33
N SER A 71 6.34 15.67 -7.52
CA SER A 71 6.88 16.80 -6.78
C SER A 71 6.02 18.06 -6.98
N GLN A 72 5.60 18.36 -8.21
CA GLN A 72 4.72 19.51 -8.50
C GLN A 72 3.37 19.38 -7.77
N LEU A 73 2.76 18.20 -7.81
CA LEU A 73 1.49 17.93 -7.12
C LEU A 73 1.60 18.06 -5.60
N LEU A 74 2.71 17.59 -5.01
CA LEU A 74 2.95 17.69 -3.58
C LEU A 74 3.23 19.13 -3.13
N LYS A 75 3.79 19.98 -4.01
CA LYS A 75 4.01 21.40 -3.77
C LYS A 75 2.77 22.26 -4.01
N GLY A 76 1.73 21.71 -4.63
CA GLY A 76 0.51 22.45 -4.98
C GLY A 76 0.67 23.32 -6.25
N GLU A 77 1.70 23.10 -7.05
CA GLU A 77 2.05 23.93 -8.22
C GLU A 77 1.12 23.71 -9.43
N LEU A 78 0.12 22.82 -9.35
CA LEU A 78 -0.71 22.37 -10.47
C LEU A 78 -2.20 22.74 -10.33
N GLN A 79 -2.51 23.86 -9.66
CA GLN A 79 -3.89 24.39 -9.57
C GLN A 79 -4.23 25.47 -10.61
N HIS A 80 -3.32 25.80 -11.54
CA HIS A 80 -3.58 26.78 -12.60
C HIS A 80 -3.05 26.32 -13.95
N ALA A 81 -3.88 25.60 -14.70
CA ALA A 81 -3.83 25.49 -16.16
C ALA A 81 -5.24 25.24 -16.69
#